data_AF-A0A4R3JWF0-F1
#
_entry.id   AF-A0A4R3JWF0-F1
#
_cell.length_a   1.000
_cell.length_b   1.000
_cell.length_c   1.000
_cell.angle_alpha   90.00
_cell.angle_beta   90.00
_cell.angle_gamma   90.00
#
_symmetry.space_group_name_H-M   'P 1'
#
loop_
_entity.id
_entity.type
_entity.pdbx_description
1 polymer ?
#
loop_
_entity_poly.entity_id
_entity_poly.type
_entity_poly.pdbx_seq_one_letter_code
_entity_poly.pdbx_strand_id
1 'polypeptide(L)' 'MKVPTPRYRCPLGRLQPQATDLDAIKERGWRDQHILVVNASDERLDFIEREIVRRIGERLYGGSRHD' A
#
# COMPACT_ATOMS: atom_id res chain seq x y z
N MET A 1 3.05 21.76 -27.96
CA MET A 1 4.12 20.88 -27.42
C MET A 1 3.72 20.45 -26.02
N LYS A 2 3.49 19.16 -25.76
CA LYS A 2 3.28 18.66 -24.38
C LYS A 2 4.67 18.48 -23.74
N VAL A 3 5.02 19.35 -22.80
CA VAL A 3 6.26 19.21 -22.02
C VAL A 3 6.03 18.10 -20.98
N PRO A 4 6.84 17.04 -20.95
CA PRO A 4 6.72 16.00 -19.93
C PRO A 4 6.97 16.61 -18.56
N THR A 5 6.04 16.44 -17.62
CA THR A 5 6.24 16.84 -16.23
C THR A 5 7.29 15.91 -15.60
N PRO A 6 8.45 16.42 -15.15
CA PRO A 6 9.44 15.59 -14.49
C PRO A 6 8.84 15.09 -13.16
N ARG A 7 8.78 13.77 -12.99
CA ARG A 7 8.48 13.17 -11.69
C ARG A 7 9.62 13.53 -10.74
N TYR A 8 9.37 14.46 -9.82
CA TYR A 8 10.33 14.84 -8.80
C TYR A 8 10.68 13.59 -7.98
N ARG A 9 11.90 13.09 -8.16
CA ARG A 9 12.41 11.95 -7.40
C ARG A 9 13.31 12.51 -6.31
N CYS A 10 13.05 12.12 -5.07
CA CYS A 10 13.86 12.47 -3.90
C CYS A 10 15.36 12.31 -4.21
N PRO A 11 16.19 13.39 -4.12
CA PRO A 11 17.62 13.30 -4.41
C PRO A 11 18.35 12.39 -3.41
N LEU A 12 17.86 12.29 -2.17
CA LEU A 12 18.38 11.39 -1.13
C LEU A 12 18.02 9.92 -1.36
N GLY A 13 16.99 9.62 -2.16
CA GLY A 13 16.58 8.24 -2.45
C GLY A 13 17.64 7.46 -3.22
N ARG A 14 18.47 8.14 -4.02
CA ARG A 14 19.64 7.55 -4.70
C ARG A 14 20.82 7.28 -3.76
N LEU A 15 20.84 7.94 -2.60
CA LEU A 15 21.87 7.81 -1.58
C LEU A 15 21.49 6.79 -0.51
N GLN A 16 20.29 6.21 -0.57
CA GLN A 16 19.97 5.08 0.30
C GLN A 16 20.84 3.88 -0.12
N PRO A 17 21.72 3.39 0.77
CA PRO A 17 22.67 2.34 0.43
C PRO A 17 21.99 0.99 0.17
N GLN A 18 20.75 0.81 0.63
CA GLN A 18 19.94 -0.38 0.37
C GLN A 18 18.53 0.01 -0.02
N ALA A 19 18.01 -0.68 -1.05
CA ALA A 19 16.59 -0.69 -1.33
C ALA A 19 15.87 -1.30 -0.13
N THR A 20 14.83 -0.62 0.34
CA THR A 20 14.00 -1.15 1.42
C THR A 20 13.23 -2.37 0.89
N ASP A 21 13.44 -3.52 1.53
CA ASP A 21 12.65 -4.72 1.25
C ASP A 21 11.24 -4.55 1.82
N LEU A 22 10.32 -4.17 0.94
CA LEU A 22 8.92 -3.91 1.29
C LEU A 22 8.17 -5.17 1.69
N ASP A 23 8.55 -6.34 1.15
CA ASP A 23 7.87 -7.58 1.45
C ASP A 23 8.29 -8.09 2.83
N ALA A 24 9.58 -7.98 3.18
CA ALA A 24 10.04 -8.23 4.54
C ALA A 24 9.38 -7.29 5.57
N ILE A 25 9.11 -6.03 5.20
CA ILE A 25 8.39 -5.11 6.09
C ILE A 25 6.94 -5.54 6.30
N LYS A 26 6.22 -5.91 5.24
CA LYS A 26 4.83 -6.38 5.35
C LYS A 26 4.75 -7.67 6.16
N GLU A 27 5.68 -8.60 5.95
CA GLU A 27 5.77 -9.86 6.68
C GLU A 27 5.99 -9.63 8.18
N ARG A 28 6.95 -8.77 8.55
CA ARG A 28 7.18 -8.39 9.95
C ARG A 28 5.99 -7.64 10.55
N GLY A 29 5.40 -6.71 9.81
CA GLY A 29 4.20 -6.00 10.24
C GLY A 29 3.07 -6.96 10.60
N TRP A 30 2.90 -8.03 9.83
CA TRP A 30 1.93 -9.07 10.14
C TRP A 30 2.33 -9.95 11.32
N ARG A 31 3.56 -10.47 11.34
CA ARG A 31 4.02 -11.41 12.38
C ARG A 31 4.10 -10.76 13.75
N ASP A 32 4.62 -9.54 13.82
CA ASP A 32 5.00 -8.91 15.08
C ASP A 32 3.90 -7.97 15.62
N GLN A 33 3.09 -7.39 14.73
CA GLN A 33 2.10 -6.35 15.09
C GLN A 33 0.69 -6.66 14.59
N HIS A 34 0.49 -7.76 13.86
CA HIS A 34 -0.78 -8.11 13.23
C HIS A 34 -1.33 -7.01 12.30
N ILE A 35 -0.43 -6.27 11.65
CA ILE A 35 -0.77 -5.24 10.67
C ILE A 35 -0.62 -5.83 9.26
N LEU A 36 -1.74 -5.90 8.54
CA LEU A 36 -1.77 -6.35 7.14
C LEU A 36 -1.87 -5.15 6.20
N VAL A 37 -0.87 -4.97 5.33
CA VAL A 37 -0.90 -4.00 4.23
C VAL A 37 -1.05 -4.76 2.92
N VAL A 38 -2.24 -4.71 2.34
CA VAL A 38 -2.59 -5.46 1.13
C VAL A 38 -3.42 -4.59 0.19
N ASN A 39 -3.27 -4.82 -1.12
CA ASN A 39 -4.13 -4.20 -2.12
C ASN A 39 -5.50 -4.91 -2.12
N ALA A 40 -6.61 -4.17 -2.18
CA ALA A 40 -7.94 -4.78 -2.23
C ALA A 40 -8.18 -5.69 -3.44
N SER A 41 -7.35 -5.57 -4.48
CA SER A 41 -7.37 -6.38 -5.71
C SER A 41 -6.14 -7.30 -5.83
N ASP A 42 -5.44 -7.60 -4.74
CA ASP A 42 -4.24 -8.47 -4.75
C ASP A 42 -4.56 -9.84 -5.37
N GLU A 43 -3.76 -10.25 -6.36
CA GLU A 43 -4.02 -11.45 -7.15
C GLU A 43 -3.88 -12.75 -6.36
N ARG A 44 -3.16 -12.71 -5.23
CA ARG A 44 -2.97 -13.85 -4.32
C ARG A 44 -4.22 -14.15 -3.49
N LEU A 45 -5.12 -13.18 -3.38
CA LEU A 45 -6.40 -13.33 -2.70
C LEU A 45 -7.45 -13.86 -3.68
N ASP A 46 -8.29 -14.79 -3.21
CA ASP A 46 -9.46 -15.22 -3.95
C ASP A 46 -10.54 -14.13 -3.99
N PHE A 47 -11.61 -14.38 -4.75
CA PHE A 47 -12.69 -13.40 -4.90
C PHE A 47 -13.32 -13.01 -3.55
N ILE A 48 -13.58 -13.97 -2.68
CA ILE A 48 -14.23 -13.73 -1.39
C ILE A 48 -13.31 -12.94 -0.46
N GLU A 49 -12.03 -13.30 -0.41
CA GLU A 49 -11.01 -12.59 0.36
C GLU A 49 -10.89 -11.12 -0.07
N ARG A 50 -10.89 -10.84 -1.38
CA ARG A 50 -10.90 -9.47 -1.91
C ARG A 50 -12.14 -8.69 -1.49
N GLU A 51 -13.32 -9.31 -1.54
CA GLU A 51 -14.57 -8.68 -1.08
C GLU A 51 -14.50 -8.35 0.42
N ILE A 52 -13.96 -9.25 1.25
CA ILE A 52 -13.81 -9.02 2.69
C ILE A 52 -12.88 -7.84 2.94
N VAL A 53 -11.70 -7.81 2.31
CA VAL A 53 -10.74 -6.71 2.42
C VAL A 53 -11.38 -5.39 2.01
N ARG A 54 -12.09 -5.37 0.87
CA ARG A 54 -12.77 -4.15 0.41
C ARG A 54 -13.83 -3.68 1.39
N ARG A 55 -14.72 -4.56 1.85
CA ARG A 55 -15.78 -4.21 2.81
C ARG A 55 -15.22 -3.69 4.14
N ILE A 56 -14.14 -4.29 4.64
CA ILE A 56 -13.46 -3.82 5.85
C ILE A 56 -12.87 -2.42 5.59
N GLY A 57 -12.17 -2.24 4.46
CA GLY A 57 -11.60 -0.95 4.07
C GLY A 57 -12.66 0.15 3.95
N GLU A 58 -13.75 -0.11 3.24
CA GLU A 58 -14.88 0.82 3.09
C GLU A 58 -15.54 1.14 4.43
N ARG A 59 -15.71 0.15 5.31
CA ARG A 59 -16.28 0.38 6.64
C ARG A 59 -15.37 1.24 7.53
N LEU A 60 -14.06 1.06 7.44
CA LEU A 60 -13.08 1.77 8.28
C LEU A 60 -12.73 3.15 7.72
N TYR A 61 -12.73 3.32 6.40
CA TYR A 61 -12.17 4.50 5.73
C TYR A 61 -13.07 5.09 4.63
N GLY A 62 -14.17 4.41 4.26
CA GLY A 62 -15.08 4.81 3.17
C GLY A 62 -16.19 5.77 3.58
N GLY A 63 -16.24 6.19 4.85
CA GLY A 63 -17.13 7.29 5.25
C GLY A 63 -16.70 8.60 4.60
N SER A 64 -17.63 9.30 3.96
CA SER A 64 -17.45 10.73 3.67
C SER A 64 -17.00 11.38 4.96
N ARG A 65 -15.80 11.96 4.97
CA ARG A 65 -15.43 12.96 5.97
C ARG A 65 -16.44 14.10 5.81
N HIS A 66 -17.58 13.99 6.48
CA HIS A 66 -18.39 15.15 6.84
C HIS A 66 -17.58 15.83 7.93
N ASP A 67 -16.86 16.87 7.51
CA ASP A 67 -16.49 18.00 8.35
C ASP A 67 -17.77 18.63 8.93
#